data_AF-A0A094KSB4-F1
#
_entry.id   AF-A0A094KSB4-F1
#
_cell.length_a   1.000
_cell.length_b   1.000
_cell.length_c   1.000
_cell.angle_alpha   90.00
_cell.angle_beta   90.00
_cell.angle_gamma   90.00
#
_symmetry.space_group_name_H-M   'P 1'
#
loop_
_entity.id
_entity.type
_entity.pdbx_description
1 polymer ?
#
loop_
_entity_poly.entity_id
_entity_poly.type
_entity_poly.pdbx_seq_one_letter_code
_entity_poly.pdbx_strand_id
1 'polypeptide(L)'
;EQQTACVVEALFSDLLEPVQSAGESLTRFDPVVVASRLRRMGDQCNLDFEKVSSKALAEVLKGKIEKFGAAVDCLSRRWSDQNPELVYEKTFLSVSVKLFMYVAKKIPAMVHPSQLTEAINGNSQVRNYIEACGGWVRM
;
A
#
# COMPACT_ATOMS: atom_id res chain seq x y z
N GLU A 1 -11.87 -4.03 -8.88
CA GLU A 1 -10.54 -4.64 -9.12
C GLU A 1 -9.69 -3.88 -10.13
N GLN A 2 -10.21 -3.56 -11.34
CA GLN A 2 -9.43 -2.86 -12.37
C GLN A 2 -8.91 -1.48 -11.94
N GLN A 3 -9.68 -0.71 -11.16
CA GLN A 3 -9.22 0.56 -10.61
C GLN A 3 -8.04 0.41 -9.65
N THR A 4 -8.05 -0.59 -8.77
CA THR A 4 -6.93 -0.87 -7.85
C THR A 4 -5.64 -1.09 -8.63
N ALA A 5 -5.71 -1.89 -9.70
CA ALA A 5 -4.55 -2.12 -10.57
C ALA A 5 -4.04 -0.81 -11.19
N CYS A 6 -4.91 0.03 -11.76
CA CYS A 6 -4.50 1.33 -12.32
C CYS A 6 -3.84 2.25 -11.29
N VAL A 7 -4.36 2.29 -10.07
CA VAL A 7 -3.80 3.10 -8.97
C VAL A 7 -2.42 2.57 -8.57
N VAL A 8 -2.27 1.26 -8.44
CA VAL A 8 -1.01 0.63 -8.04
C VAL A 8 0.06 0.74 -9.13
N GLU A 9 -0.31 0.62 -10.40
CA GLU A 9 0.58 0.90 -11.54
C GLU A 9 1.06 2.35 -11.50
N ALA A 10 0.16 3.33 -11.35
CA ALA A 10 0.54 4.73 -11.24
C ALA A 10 1.47 4.99 -10.04
N LEU A 11 1.20 4.36 -8.89
CA LEU A 11 2.08 4.44 -7.73
C LEU A 11 3.47 3.87 -8.04
N PHE A 12 3.54 2.73 -8.72
CA PHE A 12 4.80 2.08 -9.07
C PHE A 12 5.60 2.86 -10.11
N SER A 13 4.96 3.36 -11.16
CA SER A 13 5.60 4.23 -12.15
C SER A 13 6.20 5.46 -11.50
N ASP A 14 5.47 6.11 -10.58
CA ASP A 14 5.97 7.29 -9.89
C ASP A 14 7.12 6.96 -8.90
N LEU A 15 7.25 5.71 -8.44
CA LEU A 15 8.44 5.29 -7.67
C LEU A 15 9.68 5.13 -8.54
N LEU A 16 9.51 4.78 -9.83
CA LEU A 16 10.59 4.65 -10.80
C LEU A 16 11.00 6.00 -11.39
N GLU A 17 10.00 6.84 -11.69
CA GLU A 17 10.17 8.18 -12.27
C GLU A 17 9.24 9.15 -11.53
N PRO A 18 9.73 9.88 -10.50
CA PRO A 18 8.87 10.76 -9.71
C PRO A 18 8.35 11.93 -10.57
N VAL A 19 7.05 11.94 -10.85
CA VAL A 19 6.41 13.01 -11.62
C VAL A 19 5.81 14.02 -10.64
N GLN A 20 6.02 15.31 -10.90
CA GLN A 20 5.36 16.38 -10.14
C GLN A 20 3.87 16.40 -10.49
N SER A 21 3.02 15.78 -9.67
CA SER A 21 1.57 15.77 -9.82
C SER A 21 0.99 17.19 -9.68
N ALA A 22 0.47 17.75 -10.77
CA ALA A 22 -0.20 19.05 -10.80
C ALA A 22 -1.72 18.90 -10.61
N GLY A 23 -2.25 19.49 -9.53
CA GLY A 23 -3.68 19.84 -9.35
C GLY A 23 -4.67 18.70 -9.10
N GLU A 24 -5.29 18.67 -7.92
CA GLU A 24 -6.41 17.77 -7.61
C GLU A 24 -7.70 18.22 -8.30
N SER A 25 -8.25 17.39 -9.20
CA SER A 25 -9.66 17.47 -9.57
C SER A 25 -10.43 16.32 -8.89
N LEU A 26 -11.40 16.66 -8.03
CA LEU A 26 -12.11 15.70 -7.17
C LEU A 26 -13.31 15.00 -7.83
N THR A 27 -13.58 15.31 -9.10
CA THR A 27 -14.83 14.90 -9.77
C THR A 27 -14.67 13.70 -10.70
N ARG A 28 -13.45 13.32 -11.08
CA ARG A 28 -13.18 12.16 -11.95
C ARG A 28 -12.08 11.28 -11.35
N PHE A 29 -12.19 9.97 -11.53
CA PHE A 29 -11.14 9.03 -11.16
C PHE A 29 -9.87 9.32 -11.98
N ASP A 30 -8.81 9.69 -11.26
CA ASP A 30 -7.46 9.85 -11.77
C ASP A 30 -6.51 8.95 -10.94
N PRO A 31 -5.92 7.90 -11.55
CA PRO A 31 -5.07 6.97 -10.83
C PRO A 31 -3.80 7.63 -10.26
N VAL A 32 -3.29 8.70 -10.88
CA VAL A 32 -2.09 9.42 -10.39
C VAL A 32 -2.41 10.19 -9.11
N VAL A 33 -3.56 10.87 -9.08
CA VAL A 33 -4.02 11.59 -7.88
C VAL A 33 -4.25 10.61 -6.72
N VAL A 34 -4.93 9.49 -6.97
CA VAL A 34 -5.17 8.47 -5.94
C VAL A 34 -3.86 7.83 -5.49
N ALA A 35 -2.94 7.53 -6.41
CA ALA A 35 -1.61 7.01 -6.09
C ALA A 35 -0.81 7.98 -5.20
N SER A 36 -0.89 9.29 -5.47
CA SER A 36 -0.26 10.33 -4.63
C SER A 36 -0.82 10.32 -3.19
N ARG A 37 -2.13 10.14 -3.03
CA ARG A 37 -2.76 10.02 -1.70
C ARG A 37 -2.32 8.75 -0.98
N LEU A 38 -2.35 7.61 -1.66
CA LEU A 38 -1.87 6.33 -1.12
C LEU A 38 -0.40 6.42 -0.69
N ARG A 39 0.44 7.06 -1.51
CA ARG A 39 1.83 7.31 -1.14
C ARG A 39 1.93 8.11 0.14
N ARG A 40 1.19 9.22 0.26
CA ARG A 40 1.16 10.02 1.50
C ARG A 40 0.75 9.18 2.71
N MET A 41 -0.24 8.29 2.57
CA MET A 41 -0.62 7.35 3.63
C MET A 41 0.51 6.38 4.01
N GLY A 42 1.29 5.90 3.03
CA GLY A 42 2.46 5.05 3.26
C GLY A 42 3.62 5.80 3.92
N ASP A 43 3.88 7.03 3.50
CA ASP A 43 4.93 7.89 4.07
C ASP A 43 4.61 8.30 5.52
N GLN A 44 3.33 8.47 5.86
CA GLN A 44 2.86 8.73 7.22
C GLN A 44 2.99 7.50 8.14
N CYS A 45 3.05 6.29 7.59
CA CYS A 45 3.27 5.10 8.39
C CYS A 45 4.68 5.14 8.99
N ASN A 46 4.82 5.12 10.31
CA ASN A 46 6.11 5.26 10.99
C ASN A 46 6.79 3.93 11.33
N LEU A 47 6.27 2.79 10.83
CA LEU A 47 6.88 1.47 11.05
C LEU A 47 8.34 1.44 10.60
N ASP A 48 9.21 0.93 11.45
CA ASP A 48 10.62 0.71 11.15
C ASP A 48 10.84 -0.77 10.84
N PHE A 49 10.85 -1.13 9.55
CA PHE A 49 10.97 -2.52 9.11
C PHE A 49 12.29 -3.18 9.53
N GLU A 50 13.35 -2.41 9.78
CA GLU A 50 14.63 -2.95 10.28
C GLU A 50 14.52 -3.38 11.75
N LYS A 51 13.62 -2.74 12.53
CA LYS A 51 13.39 -3.07 13.94
C LYS A 51 12.25 -4.07 14.16
N VAL A 52 11.36 -4.22 13.18
CA VAL A 52 10.23 -5.14 13.30
C VAL A 52 10.69 -6.57 13.05
N SER A 53 10.74 -7.36 14.12
CA SER A 53 10.87 -8.80 14.01
C SER A 53 9.56 -9.40 13.46
N SER A 54 9.58 -9.82 12.20
CA SER A 54 8.49 -10.54 11.53
C SER A 54 9.08 -11.56 10.55
N LYS A 55 8.68 -12.84 10.71
CA LYS A 55 9.13 -13.91 9.82
C LYS A 55 8.67 -13.65 8.37
N ALA A 56 7.42 -13.24 8.18
CA ALA A 56 6.87 -12.96 6.85
C ALA A 56 7.61 -11.80 6.18
N LEU A 57 7.93 -10.73 6.94
CA LEU A 57 8.74 -9.62 6.43
C LEU A 57 10.14 -10.10 5.99
N ALA A 58 10.82 -10.88 6.84
CA ALA A 58 12.13 -11.42 6.51
C ALA A 58 12.11 -12.33 5.26
N GLU A 59 11.03 -13.07 5.04
CA GLU A 59 10.82 -13.87 3.83
C GLU A 59 10.62 -12.99 2.59
N VAL A 60 9.81 -11.93 2.67
CA VAL A 60 9.63 -10.96 1.58
C VAL A 60 10.96 -10.34 1.18
N LEU A 61 11.78 -9.92 2.16
CA LEU A 61 13.10 -9.31 1.89
C LEU A 61 14.14 -10.30 1.34
N LYS A 62 13.89 -11.61 1.47
CA LYS A 62 14.67 -12.68 0.80
C LYS A 62 14.15 -12.99 -0.60
N GLY A 63 13.17 -12.24 -1.11
CA GLY A 63 12.58 -12.43 -2.44
C GLY A 63 11.37 -13.36 -2.48
N LYS A 64 10.84 -13.81 -1.32
CA LYS A 64 9.58 -14.58 -1.27
C LYS A 64 8.38 -13.64 -1.30
N ILE A 65 8.13 -13.07 -2.46
CA ILE A 65 7.14 -12.01 -2.63
C ILE A 65 5.72 -12.52 -2.41
N GLU A 66 5.46 -13.83 -2.53
CA GLU A 66 4.18 -14.45 -2.16
C GLU A 66 3.83 -14.29 -0.67
N LYS A 67 4.81 -13.94 0.17
CA LYS A 67 4.60 -13.62 1.60
C LYS A 67 4.17 -12.18 1.84
N PHE A 68 4.08 -11.35 0.81
CA PHE A 68 3.79 -9.91 0.92
C PHE A 68 2.48 -9.66 1.66
N GLY A 69 1.36 -10.26 1.24
CA GLY A 69 0.07 -10.07 1.91
C GLY A 69 0.09 -10.50 3.39
N ALA A 70 0.75 -11.61 3.71
CA ALA A 70 0.90 -12.08 5.09
C ALA A 70 1.76 -11.13 5.94
N ALA A 71 2.82 -10.58 5.35
CA ALA A 71 3.65 -9.58 6.01
C ALA A 71 2.85 -8.30 6.31
N VAL A 72 2.09 -7.81 5.33
CA VAL A 72 1.19 -6.66 5.51
C VAL A 72 0.19 -6.91 6.64
N ASP A 73 -0.53 -8.03 6.65
CA ASP A 73 -1.52 -8.33 7.70
C ASP A 73 -0.88 -8.33 9.10
N CYS A 74 0.26 -9.02 9.25
CA CYS A 74 1.01 -9.05 10.52
C CYS A 74 1.45 -7.66 10.97
N LEU A 75 2.00 -6.86 10.05
CA LEU A 75 2.49 -5.52 10.33
C LEU A 75 1.35 -4.55 10.63
N SER A 76 0.21 -4.71 9.96
CA SER A 76 -0.98 -3.89 10.16
C SER A 76 -1.53 -4.10 11.55
N ARG A 77 -1.76 -5.35 11.98
CA ARG A 77 -2.22 -5.64 13.35
C ARG A 77 -1.31 -5.02 14.40
N ARG A 78 0.00 -5.22 14.25
CA ARG A 78 1.00 -4.67 15.17
C ARG A 78 1.00 -3.14 15.20
N TRP A 79 0.77 -2.48 14.07
CA TRP A 79 0.74 -1.02 14.00
C TRP A 79 -0.58 -0.46 14.55
N SER A 80 -1.71 -1.13 14.30
CA SER A 80 -3.00 -0.81 14.92
C SER A 80 -2.95 -0.92 16.44
N ASP A 81 -2.26 -1.94 17.00
CA ASP A 81 -2.08 -2.07 18.45
C ASP A 81 -1.33 -0.88 19.06
N GLN A 82 -0.48 -0.21 18.29
CA GLN A 82 0.29 0.97 18.71
C GLN A 82 -0.45 2.29 18.44
N ASN A 83 -1.47 2.29 17.58
CA ASN A 83 -2.21 3.46 17.12
C ASN A 83 -3.71 3.12 17.12
N PRO A 84 -4.34 2.99 18.31
CA PRO A 84 -5.72 2.53 18.46
C PRO A 84 -6.76 3.45 17.79
N GLU A 85 -6.38 4.69 17.48
CA GLU A 85 -7.19 5.64 16.72
C GLU A 85 -7.30 5.31 15.22
N LEU A 86 -6.40 4.48 14.69
CA LEU A 86 -6.41 4.07 13.29
C LEU A 86 -7.19 2.78 13.11
N VAL A 87 -8.26 2.85 12.31
CA VAL A 87 -8.98 1.66 11.87
C VAL A 87 -8.08 0.75 11.03
N TYR A 88 -8.28 -0.56 11.17
CA TYR A 88 -7.45 -1.59 10.55
C TYR A 88 -7.28 -1.39 9.03
N GLU A 89 -8.31 -0.94 8.32
CA GLU A 89 -8.28 -0.80 6.86
C GLU A 89 -7.35 0.33 6.41
N LYS A 90 -7.35 1.46 7.13
CA LYS A 90 -6.40 2.56 6.89
C LYS A 90 -4.98 2.11 7.20
N THR A 91 -4.80 1.44 8.34
CA THR A 91 -3.53 0.84 8.74
C THR A 91 -3.03 -0.11 7.65
N PHE A 92 -3.89 -1.00 7.16
CA PHE A 92 -3.54 -1.97 6.12
C PHE A 92 -3.07 -1.29 4.84
N LEU A 93 -3.81 -0.28 4.35
CA LEU A 93 -3.43 0.47 3.15
C LEU A 93 -2.08 1.17 3.32
N SER A 94 -1.90 1.89 4.43
CA SER A 94 -0.65 2.56 4.79
C SER A 94 0.54 1.59 4.85
N VAL A 95 0.40 0.48 5.57
CA VAL A 95 1.45 -0.53 5.72
C VAL A 95 1.76 -1.22 4.39
N SER A 96 0.73 -1.53 3.59
CA SER A 96 0.89 -2.13 2.26
C SER A 96 1.75 -1.24 1.36
N VAL A 97 1.40 0.04 1.26
CA VAL A 97 2.12 1.00 0.42
C VAL A 97 3.54 1.19 0.93
N LYS A 98 3.72 1.38 2.24
CA LYS A 98 5.05 1.54 2.83
C LYS A 98 5.95 0.33 2.60
N LEU A 99 5.42 -0.88 2.80
CA LEU A 99 6.17 -2.11 2.57
C LEU A 99 6.52 -2.26 1.09
N PHE A 100 5.58 -1.99 0.19
CA PHE A 100 5.80 -2.02 -1.25
C PHE A 100 6.93 -1.07 -1.67
N MET A 101 6.89 0.18 -1.20
CA MET A 101 7.94 1.18 -1.46
C MET A 101 9.30 0.76 -0.90
N TYR A 102 9.33 0.17 0.29
CA TYR A 102 10.56 -0.30 0.91
C TYR A 102 11.17 -1.49 0.13
N VAL A 103 10.35 -2.45 -0.26
CA VAL A 103 10.76 -3.60 -1.07
C VAL A 103 11.25 -3.13 -2.45
N ALA A 104 10.55 -2.19 -3.09
CA ALA A 104 10.97 -1.61 -4.37
C ALA A 104 12.35 -0.93 -4.29
N LYS A 105 12.67 -0.29 -3.16
CA LYS A 105 13.99 0.32 -2.93
C LYS A 105 15.09 -0.70 -2.61
N LYS A 106 14.77 -1.76 -1.87
CA LYS A 106 15.76 -2.76 -1.40
C LYS A 106 16.04 -3.87 -2.42
N ILE A 107 15.01 -4.34 -3.11
CA ILE A 107 15.06 -5.45 -4.07
C ILE A 107 14.22 -5.15 -5.32
N PRO A 108 14.56 -4.08 -6.09
CA PRO A 108 13.75 -3.60 -7.21
C PRO A 108 13.45 -4.67 -8.27
N ALA A 109 14.35 -5.63 -8.48
CA ALA A 109 14.18 -6.70 -9.47
C ALA A 109 13.03 -7.67 -9.15
N MET A 110 12.57 -7.72 -7.89
CA MET A 110 11.59 -8.71 -7.42
C MET A 110 10.21 -8.12 -7.17
N VAL A 111 10.08 -6.79 -7.08
CA VAL A 111 8.80 -6.14 -6.78
C VAL A 111 7.96 -6.04 -8.06
N HIS A 112 6.67 -6.35 -7.95
CA HIS A 112 5.72 -6.21 -9.06
C HIS A 112 4.41 -5.56 -8.56
N PRO A 113 3.81 -4.62 -9.31
CA PRO A 113 2.53 -3.97 -8.99
C PRO A 113 1.41 -4.95 -8.62
N SER A 114 1.39 -6.13 -9.25
CA SER A 114 0.38 -7.16 -8.97
C SER A 114 0.33 -7.56 -7.49
N GLN A 115 1.45 -7.50 -6.76
CA GLN A 115 1.54 -7.96 -5.38
C GLN A 115 0.78 -7.05 -4.42
N LEU A 116 0.90 -5.74 -4.62
CA LEU A 116 0.12 -4.76 -3.87
C LEU A 116 -1.36 -4.80 -4.29
N THR A 117 -1.63 -5.00 -5.59
CA THR A 117 -2.99 -5.16 -6.11
C THR A 117 -3.69 -6.38 -5.50
N GLU A 118 -3.01 -7.53 -5.46
CA GLU A 118 -3.49 -8.79 -4.88
C GLU A 118 -3.67 -8.67 -3.38
N ALA A 119 -2.77 -7.99 -2.66
CA ALA A 119 -2.92 -7.78 -1.21
C ALA A 119 -4.15 -6.92 -0.87
N ILE A 120 -4.39 -5.84 -1.62
CA ILE A 120 -5.55 -4.96 -1.42
C ILE A 120 -6.84 -5.67 -1.84
N ASN A 121 -6.87 -6.24 -3.04
CA ASN A 121 -8.07 -6.92 -3.54
C ASN A 121 -8.35 -8.22 -2.78
N GLY A 122 -7.34 -8.90 -2.24
CA GLY A 122 -7.50 -10.13 -1.46
C GLY A 122 -8.11 -9.90 -0.07
N ASN A 123 -8.11 -8.66 0.43
CA ASN A 123 -8.65 -8.31 1.73
C ASN A 123 -10.06 -7.70 1.59
N SER A 124 -11.09 -8.52 1.86
CA SER A 124 -12.50 -8.10 1.72
C SER A 124 -12.87 -6.92 2.63
N GLN A 125 -12.30 -6.83 3.83
CA GLN A 125 -12.55 -5.73 4.75
C GLN A 125 -12.05 -4.39 4.17
N VAL A 126 -10.85 -4.39 3.59
CA VAL A 126 -10.26 -3.20 2.94
C VAL A 126 -11.05 -2.81 1.69
N ARG A 127 -11.45 -3.77 0.85
CA ARG A 127 -12.31 -3.48 -0.31
C ARG A 127 -13.62 -2.83 0.09
N ASN A 128 -14.31 -3.41 1.07
CA ASN A 128 -15.59 -2.90 1.57
C ASN A 128 -15.42 -1.49 2.17
N TYR A 129 -14.31 -1.23 2.86
CA TYR A 129 -13.98 0.10 3.37
C TYR A 129 -13.79 1.12 2.24
N ILE A 130 -13.04 0.77 1.18
CA ILE A 130 -12.86 1.65 0.01
C ILE A 130 -14.22 1.96 -0.63
N GLU A 131 -15.08 0.95 -0.81
CA GLU A 131 -16.42 1.13 -1.35
C GLU A 131 -17.29 2.03 -0.46
N ALA A 132 -17.25 1.84 0.87
CA ALA A 132 -17.98 2.65 1.84
C ALA A 132 -17.51 4.12 1.86
N CYS A 133 -16.24 4.39 1.55
CA CYS A 133 -15.72 5.75 1.35
C CYS A 133 -16.19 6.39 0.04
N GLY A 134 -16.89 5.67 -0.84
CA GLY A 134 -17.28 6.13 -2.18
C GLY A 134 -16.25 5.80 -3.27
N GLY A 135 -15.47 4.75 -3.05
CA GLY A 135 -14.43 4.26 -3.95
C GLY A 135 -13.10 5.00 -3.82
N TRP A 136 -12.16 4.66 -4.71
CA TRP A 136 -10.82 5.24 -4.74
C TRP A 136 -10.79 6.76 -4.91
N VAL A 137 -11.79 7.36 -5.54
CA VAL A 137 -11.85 8.82 -5.80
C VAL A 137 -12.02 9.62 -4.51
N ARG A 138 -12.74 9.06 -3.53
CA ARG A 138 -13.15 9.73 -2.28
C ARG A 138 -12.38 9.24 -1.05
N MET A 139 -11.52 8.25 -1.23
CA MET A 139 -10.55 7.84 -0.22
C MET A 139 -9.37 8.83 -0.16
#